data_AF-A0A7W7WE20-F1
#
_entry.id   AF-A0A7W7WE20-F1
#
_cell.length_a   1.000
_cell.length_b   1.000
_cell.length_c   1.000
_cell.angle_alpha   90.00
_cell.angle_beta   90.00
_cell.angle_gamma   90.00
#
_symmetry.space_group_name_H-M   'P 1'
#
loop_
_entity.id
_entity.type
_entity.pdbx_description
1 polymer ?
#
loop_
_entity_poly.entity_id
_entity_poly.type
_entity_poly.pdbx_seq_one_letter_code
_entity_poly.pdbx_strand_id
1 'polypeptide(L)'
;MVDRIYLRHSTDKQTDARQRHVLAALLAAGTPTYEDPATSSRQLSLDRAGFTKLLHEATVGDTIRIADAARVFRSVADILALRPVLIRRGLHLRVESGLLSGIDLASDDPGTKMMVSVLAAVLEFQRDMISENTREGVAAAEAAGKTLGRPAALDPSTATAIVAAYRQGAAVKALARQHRVAPKTIRRVLDAAGARDLSGPLDMPPIRPGELDDALAPQVDVVLDVPGRLADLLRITGDEVVCLALVSGRNIRRGPGYSVRMVAPLALHRAMLEQSAAAADSAGPAERKAHRVYAARVAAVEATRLHRP
;
A
#
# COMPACT_ATOMS: atom_id res chain seq x y z
N MET A 1 -43.18 9.98 0.01
CA MET A 1 -42.18 9.98 -1.05
C MET A 1 -41.57 11.36 -1.11
N VAL A 2 -40.36 11.49 -0.59
CA VAL A 2 -39.60 12.73 -0.50
C VAL A 2 -38.25 12.49 -1.19
N ASP A 3 -37.81 13.47 -1.96
CA ASP A 3 -36.45 13.46 -2.50
C ASP A 3 -35.44 13.73 -1.38
N ARG A 4 -34.30 13.05 -1.39
CA ARG A 4 -33.16 13.36 -0.52
C ARG A 4 -31.91 13.48 -1.36
N ILE A 5 -31.12 14.51 -1.12
CA ILE A 5 -29.90 14.78 -1.86
C ILE A 5 -28.72 14.21 -1.08
N TYR A 6 -27.83 13.51 -1.80
CA TYR A 6 -26.52 13.15 -1.26
C TYR A 6 -25.40 13.83 -2.04
N LEU A 7 -24.50 14.51 -1.32
CA LEU A 7 -23.32 15.17 -1.87
C LEU A 7 -22.05 14.61 -1.22
N ARG A 8 -21.02 14.39 -2.05
CA ARG A 8 -19.67 14.09 -1.57
C ARG A 8 -18.71 15.14 -2.07
N HIS A 9 -17.95 15.75 -1.17
CA HIS A 9 -16.93 16.72 -1.53
C HIS A 9 -15.55 16.33 -1.01
N SER A 10 -14.56 16.51 -1.88
CA SER A 10 -13.14 16.38 -1.51
C SER A 10 -12.72 17.62 -0.70
N THR A 11 -11.57 17.57 -0.03
CA THR A 11 -10.95 18.73 0.66
C THR A 11 -10.67 19.91 -0.28
N ASP A 12 -10.71 19.71 -1.59
CA ASP A 12 -10.53 20.76 -2.59
C ASP A 12 -11.86 21.46 -2.92
N LYS A 13 -11.94 22.76 -2.61
CA LYS A 13 -13.12 23.62 -2.73
C LYS A 13 -13.68 23.74 -4.17
N GLN A 14 -12.94 23.31 -5.19
CA GLN A 14 -13.40 23.36 -6.59
C GLN A 14 -14.28 22.15 -7.01
N THR A 15 -14.40 21.11 -6.18
CA THR A 15 -14.95 19.81 -6.64
C THR A 15 -16.47 19.66 -6.52
N ASP A 16 -17.16 20.56 -5.81
CA ASP A 16 -18.59 20.44 -5.49
C ASP A 16 -19.51 21.31 -6.37
N ALA A 17 -18.98 22.38 -6.98
CA ALA A 17 -19.74 23.31 -7.81
C ALA A 17 -20.55 22.61 -8.93
N ARG A 18 -19.97 21.61 -9.60
CA ARG A 18 -20.68 20.83 -10.63
C ARG A 18 -21.85 20.03 -10.05
N GLN A 19 -21.68 19.42 -8.87
CA GLN A 19 -22.74 18.61 -8.26
C GLN A 19 -23.91 19.49 -7.84
N ARG A 20 -23.60 20.63 -7.20
CA ARG A 20 -24.57 21.65 -6.81
C ARG A 20 -25.31 22.21 -8.03
N HIS A 21 -24.61 22.42 -9.16
CA HIS A 21 -25.24 22.88 -10.39
C HIS A 21 -26.24 21.85 -10.95
N VAL A 22 -25.85 20.58 -11.06
CA VAL A 22 -26.73 19.50 -11.55
C VAL A 22 -27.97 19.35 -10.67
N LEU A 23 -27.82 19.51 -9.36
CA LEU A 23 -28.89 19.36 -8.38
C LEU A 23 -29.56 20.69 -7.99
N ALA A 24 -29.28 21.78 -8.71
CA ALA A 24 -29.67 23.13 -8.31
C ALA A 24 -31.18 23.29 -8.10
N ALA A 25 -32.00 22.66 -8.95
CA ALA A 25 -33.45 22.71 -8.83
C ALA A 25 -33.95 22.06 -7.52
N LEU A 26 -33.40 20.90 -7.16
CA LEU A 26 -33.77 20.20 -5.92
C LEU A 26 -33.23 20.94 -4.69
N LEU A 27 -32.04 21.51 -4.78
CA LEU A 27 -31.48 22.34 -3.71
C LEU A 27 -32.33 23.61 -3.48
N ALA A 28 -32.75 24.28 -4.55
CA ALA A 28 -33.62 25.45 -4.47
C ALA A 28 -35.00 25.13 -3.89
N ALA A 29 -35.49 23.90 -4.07
CA ALA A 29 -36.73 23.41 -3.49
C ALA A 29 -36.63 23.09 -1.98
N GLY A 30 -35.46 23.23 -1.36
CA GLY A 30 -35.27 22.96 0.07
C GLY A 30 -35.18 21.47 0.40
N THR A 31 -34.84 20.62 -0.57
CA THR A 31 -34.74 19.17 -0.39
C THR A 31 -33.68 18.81 0.67
N PRO A 32 -33.98 17.90 1.63
CA PRO A 32 -33.03 17.48 2.66
C PRO A 32 -31.72 17.00 2.04
N THR A 33 -30.61 17.58 2.49
CA THR A 33 -29.28 17.35 1.93
C THR A 33 -28.34 16.72 2.97
N TYR A 34 -27.63 15.69 2.54
CA TYR A 34 -26.67 14.95 3.36
C TYR A 34 -25.30 15.01 2.69
N GLU A 35 -24.29 15.38 3.47
CA GLU A 35 -22.96 15.67 2.94
C GLU A 35 -21.90 14.82 3.65
N ASP A 36 -20.93 14.34 2.88
CA ASP A 36 -19.72 13.71 3.40
C ASP A 36 -18.48 14.54 3.02
N PRO A 37 -17.97 15.38 3.95
CA PRO A 37 -16.77 16.18 3.74
C PRO A 37 -15.51 15.32 3.80
N ALA A 38 -14.52 15.63 2.95
CA ALA A 38 -13.15 15.11 3.06
C ALA A 38 -13.03 13.57 3.09
N THR A 39 -14.03 12.87 2.56
CA THR A 39 -14.05 11.40 2.61
C THR A 39 -13.05 10.82 1.63
N SER A 40 -12.15 9.98 2.16
CA SER A 40 -11.19 9.20 1.37
C SER A 40 -11.91 8.53 0.21
N SER A 41 -11.34 8.64 -0.99
CA SER A 41 -11.86 7.95 -2.18
C SER A 41 -11.84 6.43 -2.05
N ARG A 42 -11.30 5.86 -0.96
CA ARG A 42 -11.30 4.43 -0.65
C ARG A 42 -12.49 3.95 0.20
N GLN A 43 -13.25 4.86 0.82
CA GLN A 43 -14.35 4.49 1.71
C GLN A 43 -15.59 4.09 0.90
N LEU A 44 -16.14 2.91 1.18
CA LEU A 44 -17.36 2.39 0.53
C LEU A 44 -18.57 3.26 0.90
N SER A 45 -19.63 3.19 0.09
CA SER A 45 -20.80 4.04 0.25
C SER A 45 -21.46 3.88 1.63
N LEU A 46 -21.57 2.63 2.10
CA LEU A 46 -22.21 2.28 3.37
C LEU A 46 -21.40 2.65 4.62
N ASP A 47 -20.10 2.89 4.49
CA ASP A 47 -19.25 3.23 5.63
C ASP A 47 -19.25 4.74 5.92
N ARG A 48 -19.90 5.55 5.10
CA ARG A 48 -19.83 7.01 5.20
C ARG A 48 -20.90 7.54 6.16
N ALA A 49 -20.52 8.49 7.00
CA ALA A 49 -21.37 8.99 8.06
C ALA A 49 -22.60 9.75 7.50
N GLY A 50 -22.39 10.61 6.51
CA GLY A 50 -23.46 11.37 5.85
C GLY A 50 -24.43 10.45 5.11
N PHE A 51 -23.91 9.48 4.36
CA PHE A 51 -24.74 8.50 3.67
C PHE A 51 -25.51 7.59 4.63
N THR A 52 -24.89 7.15 5.71
CA THR A 52 -25.54 6.33 6.75
C THR A 52 -26.66 7.11 7.44
N LYS A 53 -26.42 8.38 7.76
CA LYS A 53 -27.44 9.28 8.31
C LYS A 53 -28.63 9.41 7.36
N LEU A 54 -28.37 9.61 6.07
CA LEU A 54 -29.41 9.64 5.04
C LEU A 54 -30.25 8.36 5.08
N LEU A 55 -29.60 7.20 5.09
CA LEU A 55 -30.29 5.91 5.12
C LEU A 55 -31.13 5.72 6.40
N HIS A 56 -30.71 6.26 7.54
CA HIS A 56 -31.46 6.20 8.79
C HIS A 56 -32.71 7.08 8.79
N GLU A 57 -32.63 8.26 8.19
CA GLU A 57 -33.75 9.21 8.10
C GLU A 57 -34.66 8.93 6.89
N ALA A 58 -34.22 8.06 5.96
CA ALA A 58 -34.99 7.66 4.79
C ALA A 58 -36.14 6.71 5.14
N THR A 59 -37.31 6.96 4.55
CA THR A 59 -38.51 6.14 4.71
C THR A 59 -38.87 5.46 3.40
N VAL A 60 -39.72 4.44 3.47
CA VAL A 60 -40.15 3.66 2.30
C VAL A 60 -40.76 4.57 1.23
N GLY A 61 -40.36 4.37 -0.03
CA GLY A 61 -40.79 5.14 -1.20
C GLY A 61 -39.99 6.43 -1.44
N ASP A 62 -39.02 6.75 -0.60
CA ASP A 62 -38.21 7.95 -0.80
C ASP A 62 -37.12 7.75 -1.86
N THR A 63 -36.75 8.85 -2.53
CA THR A 63 -35.80 8.82 -3.63
C THR A 63 -34.52 9.55 -3.27
N ILE A 64 -33.41 8.83 -3.33
CA ILE A 64 -32.07 9.38 -3.18
C ILE A 64 -31.63 9.93 -4.54
N ARG A 65 -31.33 11.23 -4.59
CA ARG A 65 -30.94 11.97 -5.79
C ARG A 65 -29.45 12.29 -5.72
N ILE A 66 -28.68 11.83 -6.70
CA ILE A 66 -27.23 12.03 -6.76
C ILE A 66 -26.81 12.62 -8.10
N ALA A 67 -25.83 13.52 -8.09
CA ALA A 67 -25.38 14.16 -9.32
C ALA A 67 -24.72 13.15 -10.28
N ASP A 68 -23.88 12.26 -9.77
CA ASP A 68 -23.11 11.28 -10.56
C ASP A 68 -22.85 10.04 -9.70
N ALA A 69 -22.92 8.86 -10.32
CA ALA A 69 -22.60 7.57 -9.69
C ALA A 69 -21.19 7.57 -9.05
N ALA A 70 -20.20 8.24 -9.65
CA ALA A 70 -18.84 8.33 -9.09
C ALA A 70 -18.74 9.11 -7.75
N ARG A 71 -19.83 9.78 -7.34
CA ARG A 71 -19.90 10.50 -6.06
C ARG A 71 -20.35 9.61 -4.92
N VAL A 72 -21.18 8.61 -5.19
CA VAL A 72 -21.55 7.57 -4.23
C VAL A 72 -20.58 6.41 -4.33
N PHE A 73 -20.45 5.81 -5.51
CA PHE A 73 -19.86 4.50 -5.66
C PHE A 73 -18.38 4.53 -5.95
N ARG A 74 -17.62 3.70 -5.21
CA ARG A 74 -16.21 3.47 -5.51
C ARG A 74 -16.02 2.48 -6.65
N SER A 75 -16.78 1.40 -6.69
CA SER A 75 -16.65 0.32 -7.68
C SER A 75 -18.01 -0.26 -8.04
N VAL A 76 -18.01 -1.14 -9.03
CA VAL A 76 -19.18 -1.95 -9.39
C VAL A 76 -19.64 -2.77 -8.19
N ALA A 77 -18.69 -3.36 -7.47
CA ALA A 77 -18.97 -4.10 -6.24
C ALA A 77 -19.70 -3.23 -5.20
N ASP A 78 -19.35 -1.93 -5.08
CA ASP A 78 -20.04 -0.99 -4.18
C ASP A 78 -21.50 -0.74 -4.62
N ILE A 79 -21.75 -0.62 -5.93
CA ILE A 79 -23.11 -0.52 -6.49
C ILE A 79 -23.92 -1.80 -6.17
N LEU A 80 -23.33 -2.96 -6.46
CA LEU A 80 -23.98 -4.27 -6.27
C LEU A 80 -24.19 -4.61 -4.79
N ALA A 81 -23.36 -4.10 -3.89
CA ALA A 81 -23.53 -4.23 -2.45
C ALA A 81 -24.63 -3.30 -1.90
N LEU A 82 -24.70 -2.06 -2.40
CA LEU A 82 -25.67 -1.07 -1.94
C LEU A 82 -27.09 -1.35 -2.46
N ARG A 83 -27.22 -1.77 -3.73
CA ARG A 83 -28.53 -1.96 -4.38
C ARG A 83 -29.48 -2.85 -3.58
N PRO A 84 -29.09 -4.05 -3.09
CA PRO A 84 -29.95 -4.88 -2.26
C PRO A 84 -30.38 -4.22 -0.95
N VAL A 85 -29.56 -3.33 -0.38
CA VAL A 85 -29.91 -2.58 0.84
C VAL A 85 -31.04 -1.59 0.54
N LEU A 86 -30.94 -0.88 -0.58
CA LEU A 86 -31.95 0.10 -1.01
C LEU A 86 -33.27 -0.57 -1.37
N ILE A 87 -33.23 -1.68 -2.13
CA ILE A 87 -34.42 -2.48 -2.48
C ILE A 87 -35.14 -2.95 -1.23
N ARG A 88 -34.41 -3.55 -0.27
CA ARG A 88 -35.03 -4.03 0.99
C ARG A 88 -35.65 -2.92 1.82
N ARG A 89 -35.15 -1.69 1.71
CA ARG A 89 -35.72 -0.52 2.40
C ARG A 89 -36.80 0.19 1.58
N GLY A 90 -37.10 -0.29 0.36
CA GLY A 90 -38.04 0.35 -0.55
C GLY A 90 -37.60 1.76 -0.96
N LEU A 91 -36.29 1.99 -1.08
CA LEU A 91 -35.72 3.28 -1.46
C LEU A 91 -35.35 3.28 -2.94
N HIS A 92 -35.53 4.42 -3.60
CA HIS A 92 -35.09 4.64 -4.97
C HIS A 92 -33.73 5.35 -4.99
N LEU A 93 -32.92 5.11 -6.01
CA LEU A 93 -31.64 5.81 -6.20
C LEU A 93 -31.50 6.25 -7.65
N ARG A 94 -31.62 7.55 -7.87
CA ARG A 94 -31.54 8.15 -9.20
C ARG A 94 -30.29 8.99 -9.37
N VAL A 95 -29.65 8.79 -10.53
CA VAL A 95 -28.49 9.56 -10.96
C VAL A 95 -28.94 10.63 -11.95
N GLU A 96 -28.48 11.86 -11.78
CA GLU A 96 -28.86 12.98 -12.65
C GLU A 96 -27.95 13.15 -13.87
N SER A 97 -26.66 12.79 -13.77
CA SER A 97 -25.66 13.02 -14.81
C SER A 97 -24.83 11.76 -15.12
N GLY A 98 -24.30 11.70 -16.34
CA GLY A 98 -23.44 10.62 -16.82
C GLY A 98 -24.20 9.45 -17.44
N LEU A 99 -23.50 8.33 -17.63
CA LEU A 99 -24.02 7.14 -18.33
C LEU A 99 -25.20 6.46 -17.62
N LEU A 100 -25.33 6.68 -16.31
CA LEU A 100 -26.41 6.12 -15.49
C LEU A 100 -27.57 7.11 -15.29
N SER A 101 -27.54 8.25 -15.97
CA SER A 101 -28.56 9.29 -15.84
C SER A 101 -29.95 8.74 -16.20
N GLY A 102 -30.94 9.09 -15.39
CA GLY A 102 -32.34 8.69 -15.59
C GLY A 102 -32.67 7.25 -15.18
N ILE A 103 -31.68 6.45 -14.77
CA ILE A 103 -31.89 5.09 -14.27
C ILE A 103 -32.08 5.13 -12.75
N ASP A 104 -33.10 4.43 -12.26
CA ASP A 104 -33.21 4.09 -10.84
C ASP A 104 -32.38 2.84 -10.55
N LEU A 105 -31.21 3.01 -9.96
CA LEU A 105 -30.28 1.93 -9.64
C LEU A 105 -30.82 0.97 -8.57
N ALA A 106 -31.85 1.39 -7.82
CA ALA A 106 -32.49 0.58 -6.79
C ALA A 106 -33.81 -0.07 -7.26
N SER A 107 -34.18 0.06 -8.54
CA SER A 107 -35.30 -0.70 -9.10
C SER A 107 -34.97 -2.20 -9.13
N ASP A 108 -35.91 -3.05 -8.69
CA ASP A 108 -35.76 -4.51 -8.67
C ASP A 108 -36.11 -5.19 -10.02
N ASP A 109 -36.33 -4.40 -11.06
CA ASP A 109 -36.58 -4.92 -12.41
C ASP A 109 -35.35 -5.69 -12.96
N PRO A 110 -35.55 -6.90 -13.55
CA PRO A 110 -34.46 -7.67 -14.15
C PRO A 110 -33.67 -6.94 -15.24
N GLY A 111 -34.33 -6.10 -16.03
CA GLY A 111 -33.70 -5.28 -17.07
C GLY A 111 -32.75 -4.24 -16.45
N THR A 112 -33.21 -3.56 -15.40
CA THR A 112 -32.38 -2.61 -14.63
C THR A 112 -31.16 -3.31 -14.02
N LYS A 113 -31.36 -4.51 -13.45
CA LYS A 113 -30.26 -5.31 -12.91
C LYS A 113 -29.21 -5.66 -13.97
N MET A 114 -29.65 -6.07 -15.16
CA MET A 114 -28.75 -6.36 -16.28
C MET A 114 -28.00 -5.09 -16.75
N MET A 115 -28.71 -3.99 -16.98
CA MET A 115 -28.12 -2.72 -17.43
C MET A 115 -27.08 -2.20 -16.45
N VAL A 116 -27.39 -2.20 -15.15
CA VAL A 116 -26.44 -1.81 -14.10
C VAL A 116 -25.19 -2.68 -14.17
N SER A 117 -25.35 -4.00 -14.29
CA SER A 117 -24.21 -4.93 -14.35
C SER A 117 -23.31 -4.69 -15.57
N VAL A 118 -23.91 -4.47 -16.75
CA VAL A 118 -23.17 -4.18 -17.99
C VAL A 118 -22.43 -2.85 -17.91
N LEU A 119 -23.12 -1.77 -17.50
CA LEU A 119 -22.50 -0.44 -17.37
C LEU A 119 -21.40 -0.44 -16.34
N ALA A 120 -21.59 -1.20 -15.26
CA ALA A 120 -20.59 -1.34 -14.23
C ALA A 120 -19.33 -2.06 -14.78
N ALA A 121 -19.50 -3.16 -15.53
CA ALA A 121 -18.38 -3.84 -16.21
C ALA A 121 -17.63 -2.91 -17.19
N VAL A 122 -18.35 -2.08 -17.95
CA VAL A 122 -17.74 -1.07 -18.85
C VAL A 122 -16.92 -0.03 -18.06
N LEU A 123 -17.43 0.42 -16.91
CA LEU A 123 -16.71 1.37 -16.05
C LEU A 123 -15.44 0.77 -15.43
N GLU A 124 -15.46 -0.52 -15.10
CA GLU A 124 -14.26 -1.26 -14.67
C GLU A 124 -13.23 -1.34 -15.79
N PHE A 125 -13.66 -1.77 -16.98
CA PHE A 125 -12.81 -1.82 -18.16
C PHE A 125 -12.13 -0.46 -18.46
N GLN A 126 -12.88 0.64 -18.44
CA GLN A 126 -12.32 1.97 -18.66
C GLN A 126 -11.26 2.37 -17.62
N ARG A 127 -11.46 2.00 -16.35
CA ARG A 127 -10.49 2.29 -15.29
C ARG A 127 -9.21 1.49 -15.46
N ASP A 128 -9.34 0.22 -15.82
CA ASP A 128 -8.20 -0.64 -16.07
C ASP A 128 -7.40 -0.14 -17.27
N MET A 129 -8.07 0.24 -18.35
CA MET A 129 -7.44 0.88 -19.53
C MET A 129 -6.70 2.17 -19.18
N ILE A 130 -7.27 3.05 -18.35
CA ILE A 130 -6.57 4.28 -17.89
C ILE A 130 -5.31 3.91 -17.10
N SER A 131 -5.40 2.91 -16.22
CA SER A 131 -4.26 2.44 -15.44
C SER A 131 -3.18 1.83 -16.33
N GLU A 132 -3.56 1.08 -17.36
CA GLU A 132 -2.66 0.47 -18.33
C GLU A 132 -1.93 1.54 -19.14
N ASN A 133 -2.65 2.46 -19.77
CA ASN A 133 -2.08 3.58 -20.52
C ASN A 133 -1.12 4.42 -19.65
N THR A 134 -1.43 4.59 -18.36
CA THR A 134 -0.55 5.30 -17.42
C THR A 134 0.76 4.55 -17.21
N ARG A 135 0.72 3.22 -17.07
CA ARG A 135 1.92 2.38 -16.93
C ARG A 135 2.75 2.38 -18.20
N GLU A 136 2.11 2.29 -19.36
CA GLU A 136 2.79 2.40 -20.65
C GLU A 136 3.46 3.76 -20.82
N GLY A 137 2.78 4.85 -20.47
CA GLY A 137 3.35 6.20 -20.49
C GLY A 137 4.53 6.37 -19.53
N VAL A 138 4.46 5.77 -18.35
CA VAL A 138 5.57 5.71 -17.39
C VAL A 138 6.75 4.93 -17.96
N ALA A 139 6.52 3.73 -18.51
CA ALA A 139 7.55 2.91 -19.12
C ALA A 139 8.21 3.59 -20.32
N ALA A 140 7.43 4.27 -21.16
CA ALA A 140 7.95 5.05 -22.28
C ALA A 140 8.79 6.26 -21.80
N ALA A 141 8.38 6.92 -20.71
CA ALA A 141 9.15 8.00 -20.12
C ALA A 141 10.47 7.52 -19.51
N GLU A 142 10.47 6.36 -18.84
CA GLU A 142 11.67 5.70 -18.32
C GLU A 142 12.62 5.31 -19.46
N ALA A 143 12.10 4.71 -20.55
CA ALA A 143 12.89 4.35 -21.73
C ALA A 143 13.48 5.59 -22.44
N ALA A 144 12.78 6.72 -22.41
CA ALA A 144 13.27 8.01 -22.90
C ALA A 144 14.25 8.71 -21.93
N GLY A 145 14.64 8.06 -20.82
CA GLY A 145 15.59 8.59 -19.84
C GLY A 145 15.05 9.72 -18.97
N LYS A 146 13.72 9.96 -18.94
CA LYS A 146 13.13 10.99 -18.08
C LYS A 146 13.16 10.53 -16.62
N THR A 147 13.70 11.37 -15.74
CA THR A 147 13.65 11.11 -14.29
C THR A 147 12.24 11.34 -13.78
N LEU A 148 11.57 10.26 -13.36
CA LEU A 148 10.23 10.30 -12.79
C LEU A 148 10.26 10.60 -11.29
N GLY A 149 9.19 11.21 -10.79
CA GLY A 149 9.00 11.48 -9.36
C GLY A 149 9.46 12.86 -8.90
N ARG A 150 9.57 13.03 -7.57
CA ARG A 150 9.92 14.33 -6.97
C ARG A 150 11.39 14.65 -7.31
N PRO A 151 11.70 15.84 -7.85
CA PRO A 151 13.07 16.27 -8.09
C PRO A 151 13.96 16.12 -6.85
N ALA A 152 15.23 15.81 -7.07
CA ALA A 152 16.20 15.79 -5.98
C ALA A 152 16.28 17.19 -5.34
N ALA A 153 16.30 17.24 -4.01
CA ALA A 153 16.38 18.50 -3.26
C ALA A 153 17.78 19.14 -3.31
N LEU A 154 18.78 18.42 -3.81
CA LEU A 154 20.17 18.83 -3.90
C LEU A 154 20.67 18.50 -5.31
N ASP A 155 21.46 19.41 -5.87
CA ASP A 155 22.15 19.20 -7.13
C ASP A 155 23.22 18.09 -7.00
N PRO A 156 23.50 17.30 -8.05
CA PRO A 156 24.52 16.26 -8.02
C PRO A 156 25.91 16.75 -7.57
N SER A 157 26.32 17.96 -7.98
CA SER A 157 27.61 18.55 -7.56
C SER A 157 27.65 18.81 -6.05
N THR A 158 26.54 19.28 -5.50
CA THR A 158 26.37 19.54 -4.07
C THR A 158 26.35 18.23 -3.28
N ALA A 159 25.71 17.19 -3.82
CA ALA A 159 25.71 15.86 -3.22
C ALA A 159 27.13 15.29 -3.10
N THR A 160 27.96 15.43 -4.14
CA THR A 160 29.37 15.02 -4.12
C THR A 160 30.18 15.80 -3.08
N ALA A 161 29.98 17.11 -2.99
CA ALA A 161 30.64 17.96 -1.98
C ALA A 161 30.24 17.56 -0.54
N ILE A 162 28.97 17.23 -0.31
CA ILE A 162 28.46 16.73 0.98
C ILE A 162 29.13 15.41 1.37
N VAL A 163 29.29 14.48 0.42
CA VAL A 163 29.97 13.20 0.66
C VAL A 163 31.44 13.42 0.99
N ALA A 164 32.14 14.28 0.25
CA ALA A 164 33.54 14.60 0.50
C ALA A 164 33.73 15.25 1.88
N ALA A 165 32.91 16.24 2.23
CA ALA A 165 32.96 16.90 3.52
C ALA A 165 32.66 15.92 4.68
N TYR A 166 31.70 15.02 4.50
CA TYR A 166 31.39 13.97 5.48
C TYR A 166 32.58 13.02 5.70
N ARG A 167 33.25 12.59 4.62
CA ARG A 167 34.47 11.75 4.71
C ARG A 167 35.64 12.45 5.39
N GLN A 168 35.68 13.79 5.34
CA GLN A 168 36.65 14.62 6.08
C GLN A 168 36.25 14.86 7.56
N GLY A 169 35.16 14.24 8.04
CA GLY A 169 34.72 14.31 9.44
C GLY A 169 33.61 15.32 9.72
N ALA A 170 33.02 15.95 8.70
CA ALA A 170 31.92 16.89 8.92
C ALA A 170 30.65 16.21 9.43
N ALA A 171 30.06 16.75 10.51
CA ALA A 171 28.85 16.20 11.10
C ALA A 171 27.60 16.40 10.21
N VAL A 172 26.75 15.38 10.12
CA VAL A 172 25.48 15.39 9.36
C VAL A 172 24.59 16.60 9.70
N LYS A 173 24.52 17.00 10.98
CA LYS A 173 23.73 18.17 11.41
C LYS A 173 24.33 19.48 10.92
N ALA A 174 25.66 19.59 10.81
CA ALA A 174 26.32 20.79 10.30
C ALA A 174 26.07 20.92 8.79
N LEU A 175 26.24 19.84 8.03
CA LEU A 175 25.94 19.78 6.59
C LEU A 175 24.47 20.10 6.30
N ALA A 176 23.54 19.59 7.11
CA ALA A 176 22.12 19.88 6.97
C ALA A 176 21.80 21.38 7.11
N ARG A 177 22.41 22.05 8.10
CA ARG A 177 22.25 23.49 8.32
C ARG A 177 22.87 24.31 7.18
N GLN A 178 24.08 23.95 6.76
CA GLN A 178 24.80 24.60 5.67
C GLN A 178 24.01 24.58 4.36
N HIS A 179 23.41 23.44 4.04
CA HIS A 179 22.65 23.26 2.79
C HIS A 179 21.15 23.55 2.95
N ARG A 180 20.69 24.03 4.11
CA ARG A 180 19.27 24.34 4.42
C ARG A 180 18.31 23.20 4.10
N VAL A 181 18.74 21.96 4.33
CA VAL A 181 17.93 20.75 4.11
C VAL A 181 17.76 19.99 5.41
N ALA A 182 16.72 19.15 5.47
CA ALA A 182 16.54 18.26 6.61
C ALA A 182 17.74 17.28 6.74
N PRO A 183 18.16 16.92 7.96
CA PRO A 183 19.22 15.91 8.17
C PRO A 183 18.93 14.56 7.48
N LYS A 184 17.65 14.23 7.28
CA LYS A 184 17.22 13.05 6.53
C LYS A 184 17.64 13.11 5.06
N THR A 185 17.64 14.29 4.44
CA THR A 185 18.10 14.49 3.06
C THR A 185 19.60 14.24 2.95
N ILE A 186 20.39 14.76 3.89
CA ILE A 186 21.84 14.51 3.94
C ILE A 186 22.12 13.03 4.13
N ARG A 187 21.46 12.37 5.10
CA ARG A 187 21.61 10.92 5.30
C ARG A 187 21.29 10.13 4.04
N ARG A 188 20.19 10.44 3.34
CA ARG A 188 19.83 9.78 2.09
C ARG A 188 20.91 9.94 1.00
N VAL A 189 21.54 11.11 0.90
CA VAL A 189 22.67 11.34 -0.02
C VAL A 189 23.87 10.49 0.36
N LEU A 190 24.22 10.45 1.65
CA LEU A 190 25.34 9.66 2.15
C LEU A 190 25.11 8.15 2.01
N ASP A 191 23.89 7.68 2.26
CA ASP A 191 23.49 6.27 2.12
C ASP A 191 23.53 5.85 0.64
N ALA A 192 23.03 6.70 -0.27
CA ALA A 192 23.11 6.45 -1.71
C ALA A 192 24.56 6.43 -2.25
N ALA A 193 25.48 7.11 -1.56
CA ALA A 193 26.90 7.13 -1.89
C ALA A 193 27.74 6.08 -1.11
N GLY A 194 27.10 5.23 -0.30
CA GLY A 194 27.80 4.25 0.56
C GLY A 194 28.74 4.88 1.59
N ALA A 195 28.62 6.19 1.85
CA ALA A 195 29.53 6.91 2.74
C ALA A 195 29.23 6.67 4.23
N ARG A 196 28.04 6.15 4.54
CA ARG A 196 27.58 5.80 5.89
C ARG A 196 27.68 4.31 6.22
N ASP A 197 28.14 3.48 5.29
CA ASP A 197 28.50 2.09 5.58
C ASP A 197 29.76 2.10 6.43
N LEU A 198 29.57 2.26 7.74
CA LEU A 198 30.56 1.91 8.75
C LEU A 198 30.59 0.37 8.86
N SER A 199 31.23 -0.27 7.88
CA SER A 199 31.81 -1.60 8.09
C SER A 199 33.12 -1.41 8.85
N GLY A 200 32.99 -1.12 10.13
CA GLY A 200 34.07 -1.06 11.11
C GLY A 200 33.43 -1.09 12.49
N PRO A 201 33.51 -2.21 13.23
CA PRO A 201 32.85 -2.34 14.52
C PRO A 201 33.54 -1.42 15.54
N LEU A 202 32.95 -0.27 15.78
CA LEU A 202 33.23 0.56 16.95
C LEU A 202 32.59 -0.12 18.16
N ASP A 203 33.30 -1.12 18.71
CA ASP A 203 33.23 -1.64 20.08
C ASP A 203 33.71 -3.11 20.12
N MET A 204 34.99 -3.35 19.77
CA MET A 204 35.62 -4.65 20.04
C MET A 204 36.78 -4.47 21.05
N PRO A 205 36.79 -5.22 22.17
CA PRO A 205 37.96 -5.29 23.05
C PRO A 205 39.16 -5.90 22.28
N PRO A 206 40.41 -5.67 22.73
CA PRO A 206 41.59 -6.06 21.97
C PRO A 206 41.63 -7.57 21.71
N ILE A 207 41.75 -7.94 20.43
CA ILE A 207 41.80 -9.32 19.93
C ILE A 207 43.10 -9.98 20.40
N ARG A 208 43.02 -11.21 20.92
CA ARG A 208 44.20 -12.01 21.30
C ARG A 208 44.81 -12.68 20.06
N PRO A 209 46.14 -12.80 19.96
CA PRO A 209 46.79 -13.42 18.80
C PRO A 209 46.38 -14.89 18.70
N GLY A 210 45.65 -15.25 17.63
CA GLY A 210 45.14 -16.60 17.38
C GLY A 210 43.75 -16.65 16.73
N GLU A 211 42.96 -15.58 16.80
CA GLU A 211 41.60 -15.51 16.21
C GLU A 211 41.56 -15.00 14.75
N LEU A 212 42.69 -15.01 14.03
CA LEU A 212 42.76 -14.46 12.68
C LEU A 212 42.41 -15.45 11.56
N ASP A 213 42.37 -16.75 11.83
CA ASP A 213 42.16 -17.75 10.76
C ASP A 213 40.68 -18.08 10.49
N ASP A 214 39.76 -17.89 11.45
CA ASP A 214 38.33 -18.22 11.27
C ASP A 214 37.45 -17.02 10.88
N ALA A 215 37.96 -15.78 10.95
CA ALA A 215 37.16 -14.56 10.80
C ALA A 215 37.05 -14.03 9.35
N LEU A 216 37.75 -14.63 8.38
CA LEU A 216 37.93 -14.06 7.04
C LEU A 216 37.06 -14.66 5.92
N ALA A 217 35.91 -15.25 6.24
CA ALA A 217 34.91 -15.57 5.21
C ALA A 217 33.94 -14.38 5.03
N PRO A 218 33.85 -13.75 3.85
CA PRO A 218 32.88 -12.67 3.62
C PRO A 218 31.46 -13.21 3.85
N GLN A 219 30.77 -12.67 4.86
CA GLN A 219 29.36 -12.97 5.09
C GLN A 219 28.53 -12.28 4.01
N VAL A 220 28.42 -12.94 2.85
CA VAL A 220 27.61 -12.42 1.75
C VAL A 220 26.14 -12.59 2.12
N ASP A 221 25.45 -11.46 2.28
CA ASP A 221 24.00 -11.41 2.51
C ASP A 221 23.23 -12.06 1.36
N VAL A 222 22.14 -12.73 1.71
CA VAL A 222 21.21 -13.39 0.78
C VAL A 222 19.84 -12.77 0.95
N VAL A 223 19.13 -12.58 -0.16
CA VAL A 223 17.72 -12.22 -0.14
C VAL A 223 16.87 -13.48 -0.14
N LEU A 224 16.15 -13.75 0.96
CA LEU A 224 15.20 -14.86 1.04
C LEU A 224 13.84 -14.39 1.54
N ASP A 225 12.79 -15.04 1.02
CA ASP A 225 11.41 -14.84 1.48
C ASP A 225 11.12 -15.87 2.59
N VAL A 226 10.82 -15.41 3.80
CA VAL A 226 10.37 -16.24 4.94
C VAL A 226 8.86 -16.38 4.89
N PRO A 227 8.28 -17.59 4.89
CA PRO A 227 6.82 -17.77 4.93
C PRO A 227 6.20 -17.12 6.17
N GLY A 228 5.04 -16.46 6.03
CA GLY A 228 4.42 -15.66 7.10
C GLY A 228 4.16 -16.45 8.39
N ARG A 229 3.70 -17.69 8.30
CA ARG A 229 3.51 -18.57 9.47
C ARG A 229 4.80 -18.84 10.24
N LEU A 230 5.92 -18.96 9.54
CA LEU A 230 7.23 -19.15 10.16
C LEU A 230 7.75 -17.83 10.77
N ALA A 231 7.52 -16.72 10.08
CA ALA A 231 7.86 -15.39 10.59
C ALA A 231 7.05 -15.03 11.85
N ASP A 232 5.76 -15.38 11.90
CA ASP A 232 4.91 -15.18 13.08
C ASP A 232 5.40 -16.01 14.26
N LEU A 233 5.77 -17.27 14.03
CA LEU A 233 6.35 -18.14 15.06
C LEU A 233 7.67 -17.56 15.60
N LEU A 234 8.60 -17.21 14.71
CA LEU A 234 9.93 -16.70 15.06
C LEU A 234 9.90 -15.31 15.73
N ARG A 235 8.83 -14.52 15.55
CA ARG A 235 8.64 -13.29 16.34
C ARG A 235 8.29 -13.56 17.80
N ILE A 236 7.77 -14.74 18.11
CA ILE A 236 7.37 -15.14 19.45
C ILE A 236 8.52 -15.93 20.11
N THR A 237 9.16 -16.82 19.36
CA THR A 237 10.10 -17.81 19.90
C THR A 237 11.56 -17.54 19.54
N GLY A 238 11.84 -16.62 18.62
CA GLY A 238 13.18 -16.37 18.13
C GLY A 238 13.95 -15.36 18.98
N ASP A 239 15.28 -15.43 18.90
CA ASP A 239 16.15 -14.50 19.62
C ASP A 239 16.06 -13.07 19.07
N GLU A 240 16.60 -12.11 19.84
CA GLU A 240 16.52 -10.67 19.53
C GLU A 240 17.02 -10.33 18.12
N VAL A 241 18.10 -11.00 17.67
CA VAL A 241 18.69 -10.82 16.33
C VAL A 241 17.72 -11.27 15.22
N VAL A 242 17.03 -12.39 15.41
CA VAL A 242 16.04 -12.92 14.46
C VAL A 242 14.82 -12.02 14.40
N CYS A 243 14.33 -11.58 15.57
CA CYS A 243 13.22 -10.64 15.67
C CYS A 243 13.54 -9.33 14.95
N LEU A 244 14.72 -8.75 15.17
CA LEU A 244 15.15 -7.51 14.53
C LEU A 244 15.23 -7.67 13.00
N ALA A 245 15.75 -8.79 12.52
CA ALA A 245 15.84 -9.09 11.08
C ALA A 245 14.47 -9.28 10.42
N LEU A 246 13.49 -9.83 11.15
CA LEU A 246 12.10 -9.95 10.67
C LEU A 246 11.36 -8.61 10.66
N VAL A 247 11.70 -7.69 11.57
CA VAL A 247 11.15 -6.32 11.62
C VAL A 247 11.72 -5.45 10.50
N SER A 248 13.00 -5.61 10.17
CA SER A 248 13.63 -4.88 9.06
C SER A 248 13.23 -5.42 7.67
N GLY A 249 12.71 -6.65 7.60
CA GLY A 249 12.21 -7.27 6.38
C GLY A 249 10.94 -6.62 5.81
N ARG A 250 10.72 -6.79 4.50
CA ARG A 250 9.53 -6.28 3.79
C ARG A 250 8.46 -7.36 3.65
N ASN A 251 7.24 -7.08 4.10
CA ASN A 251 6.10 -7.97 3.87
C ASN A 251 5.67 -7.96 2.40
N ILE A 252 5.57 -9.16 1.80
CA ILE A 252 5.08 -9.40 0.45
C ILE A 252 3.83 -10.27 0.56
N ARG A 253 2.69 -9.79 0.04
CA ARG A 253 1.46 -10.59 -0.05
C ARG A 253 1.49 -11.47 -1.29
N ARG A 254 1.20 -12.76 -1.13
CA ARG A 254 0.98 -13.71 -2.22
C ARG A 254 -0.22 -14.58 -1.87
N GLY A 255 -1.37 -14.33 -2.52
CA GLY A 255 -2.62 -15.03 -2.24
C GLY A 255 -3.15 -14.78 -0.82
N PRO A 256 -3.74 -15.77 -0.13
CA PRO A 256 -4.26 -15.61 1.24
C PRO A 256 -3.17 -15.50 2.33
N GLY A 257 -1.90 -15.65 1.96
CA GLY A 257 -0.75 -15.58 2.86
C GLY A 257 0.17 -14.40 2.57
N TYR A 258 1.18 -14.26 3.44
CA TYR A 258 2.26 -13.31 3.26
C TYR A 258 3.62 -14.00 3.42
N SER A 259 4.69 -13.35 2.97
CA SER A 259 6.07 -13.72 3.25
C SER A 259 6.87 -12.47 3.61
N VAL A 260 7.88 -12.61 4.46
CA VAL A 260 8.81 -11.55 4.82
C VAL A 260 10.04 -11.68 3.94
N ARG A 261 10.25 -10.74 3.02
CA ARG A 261 11.50 -10.65 2.26
C ARG A 261 12.56 -10.02 3.15
N MET A 262 13.60 -10.77 3.46
CA MET A 262 14.70 -10.32 4.30
C MET A 262 16.04 -10.46 3.57
N VAL A 263 16.96 -9.56 3.89
CA VAL A 263 18.35 -9.58 3.42
C VAL A 263 19.20 -9.84 4.66
N ALA A 264 19.85 -11.00 4.72
CA ALA A 264 20.64 -11.39 5.88
C ALA A 264 21.74 -12.39 5.52
N PRO A 265 22.76 -12.56 6.37
CA PRO A 265 23.76 -13.59 6.18
C PRO A 265 23.12 -14.98 6.16
N LEU A 266 23.67 -15.89 5.36
CA LEU A 266 23.20 -17.27 5.31
C LEU A 266 23.24 -17.96 6.69
N ALA A 267 24.19 -17.58 7.55
CA ALA A 267 24.27 -18.04 8.92
C ALA A 267 23.02 -17.67 9.75
N LEU A 268 22.47 -16.47 9.56
CA LEU A 268 21.24 -16.06 10.25
C LEU A 268 20.04 -16.86 9.73
N HIS A 269 19.98 -17.13 8.43
CA HIS A 269 18.94 -17.99 7.85
C HIS A 269 18.98 -19.42 8.40
N ARG A 270 20.17 -19.97 8.66
CA ARG A 270 20.35 -21.28 9.34
C ARG A 270 19.88 -21.23 10.78
N ALA A 271 20.28 -20.21 11.54
CA ALA A 271 19.86 -20.02 12.92
C ALA A 271 18.32 -19.95 13.03
N MET A 272 17.64 -19.27 12.10
CA MET A 272 16.17 -19.24 12.04
C MET A 272 15.55 -20.62 11.79
N LEU A 273 16.19 -21.46 10.97
CA LEU A 273 15.74 -22.84 10.76
C LEU A 273 15.91 -23.68 12.02
N GLU A 274 17.06 -23.59 12.69
CA GLU A 274 17.33 -24.31 13.94
C GLU A 274 16.33 -23.91 15.04
N GLN A 275 16.13 -22.60 15.25
CA GLN A 275 15.17 -22.09 16.23
C GLN A 275 13.72 -22.48 15.92
N SER A 276 13.36 -22.50 14.63
CA SER A 276 12.03 -22.95 14.23
C SER A 276 11.85 -24.46 14.24
N ALA A 277 12.92 -25.26 14.17
CA ALA A 277 12.84 -26.72 14.28
C ALA A 277 12.42 -27.12 15.70
N ALA A 278 13.02 -26.50 16.73
CA ALA A 278 12.64 -26.71 18.13
C ALA A 278 11.17 -26.36 18.40
N ALA A 279 10.63 -25.35 17.70
CA ALA A 279 9.23 -24.97 17.79
C ALA A 279 8.30 -25.77 16.86
N ALA A 280 8.82 -26.38 15.77
CA ALA A 280 8.03 -27.11 14.78
C ALA A 280 7.50 -28.46 15.28
N ASP A 281 8.20 -29.09 16.24
CA ASP A 281 7.78 -30.35 16.85
C ASP A 281 6.51 -30.20 17.71
N SER A 282 6.24 -29.00 18.21
CA SER A 282 5.00 -28.65 18.94
C SER A 282 3.98 -27.90 18.08
N ALA A 283 4.27 -27.63 16.81
CA ALA A 283 3.46 -26.78 15.93
C ALA A 283 2.49 -27.55 15.01
N GLY A 284 1.50 -26.81 14.49
CA GLY A 284 0.47 -27.34 13.61
C GLY A 284 0.96 -27.71 12.19
N PRO A 285 0.12 -28.38 11.37
CA PRO A 285 0.49 -28.81 10.02
C PRO A 285 0.92 -27.66 9.08
N ALA A 286 0.38 -26.45 9.29
CA ALA A 286 0.69 -25.27 8.48
C ALA A 286 2.08 -24.72 8.77
N GLU A 287 2.49 -24.72 10.04
CA GLU A 287 3.80 -24.29 10.52
C GLU A 287 4.90 -25.25 10.05
N ARG A 288 4.65 -26.57 10.12
CA ARG A 288 5.57 -27.58 9.56
C ARG A 288 5.74 -27.44 8.04
N LYS A 289 4.67 -27.09 7.32
CA LYS A 289 4.75 -26.79 5.88
C LYS A 289 5.60 -25.53 5.63
N ALA A 290 5.40 -24.49 6.43
CA ALA A 290 6.16 -23.24 6.33
C ALA A 290 7.66 -23.44 6.60
N HIS A 291 8.03 -24.21 7.63
CA HIS A 291 9.41 -24.59 7.92
C HIS A 291 10.04 -25.32 6.72
N ARG A 292 9.39 -26.36 6.19
CA ARG A 292 9.91 -27.13 5.03
C ARG A 292 10.13 -26.26 3.78
N VAL A 293 9.19 -25.35 3.50
CA VAL A 293 9.31 -24.43 2.36
C VAL A 293 10.52 -23.49 2.54
N TYR A 294 10.75 -23.02 3.76
CA TYR A 294 11.88 -22.15 4.03
C TYR A 294 13.22 -22.91 4.02
N ALA A 295 13.25 -24.12 4.58
CA ALA A 295 14.43 -25.00 4.54
C ALA A 295 14.87 -25.29 3.09
N ALA A 296 13.92 -25.58 2.20
CA ALA A 296 14.21 -25.79 0.78
C ALA A 296 14.82 -24.53 0.11
N ARG A 297 14.39 -23.33 0.50
CA ARG A 297 14.93 -22.06 -0.03
C ARG A 297 16.37 -21.82 0.43
N VAL A 298 16.66 -22.09 1.69
CA VAL A 298 18.01 -21.98 2.26
C VAL A 298 18.95 -22.99 1.60
N ALA A 299 18.54 -24.26 1.52
CA ALA A 299 19.33 -25.32 0.88
C ALA A 299 19.62 -25.03 -0.61
N ALA A 300 18.67 -24.44 -1.35
CA ALA A 300 18.89 -24.06 -2.74
C ALA A 300 19.99 -22.99 -2.91
N VAL A 301 20.03 -22.00 -2.00
CA VAL A 301 21.08 -20.98 -1.99
C VAL A 301 22.44 -21.57 -1.60
N GLU A 302 22.46 -22.50 -0.65
CA GLU A 302 23.67 -23.21 -0.25
C GLU A 302 24.26 -24.03 -1.40
N ALA A 303 23.42 -24.80 -2.10
CA ALA A 303 23.83 -25.59 -3.26
C ALA A 303 24.37 -24.72 -4.40
N THR A 304 23.78 -23.54 -4.61
CA THR A 304 24.23 -22.56 -5.63
C THR A 304 25.58 -21.94 -5.27
N ARG A 305 25.93 -21.84 -3.98
CA ARG A 305 27.23 -21.32 -3.53
C ARG A 305 28.35 -22.35 -3.56
N LEU A 306 28.05 -23.64 -3.39
CA LEU A 306 29.05 -24.71 -3.53
C LEU A 306 29.55 -24.91 -4.99
N HIS A 307 28.84 -24.38 -5.99
CA HIS A 307 29.13 -24.60 -7.42
C HIS A 307 29.77 -23.38 -8.11
N ARG A 308 30.21 -22.36 -7.36
CA ARG A 308 30.91 -21.19 -7.92
C ARG A 308 32.40 -21.29 -7.56
N PRO A 309 33.31 -21.51 -8.53
CA PRO A 309 34.76 -21.56 -8.27
C PRO A 309 35.30 -20.21 -7.81
#